data_AF-A0A218PD93-F1
#
_entry.id   AF-A0A218PD93-F1
#
_cell.length_a   1.000
_cell.length_b   1.000
_cell.length_c   1.000
_cell.angle_alpha   90.00
_cell.angle_beta   90.00
_cell.angle_gamma   90.00
#
_symmetry.space_group_name_H-M   'P 1'
#
loop_
_entity.id
_entity.type
_entity.pdbx_description
1 polymer ?
#
loop_
_entity_poly.entity_id
_entity_poly.type
_entity_poly.pdbx_seq_one_letter_code
_entity_poly.pdbx_strand_id
1 'polypeptide(L)'
;MKVIWEREIPAEDIVVSPRPVWKCRSCPMYGRRPSCPPHAPDWREAREWVRHFRRALLVKFGVDMDRFERDKREAILYLLKKEAEFFREGKMYATALFPGSCNLCDDCPFERGEACRMPEKVRPSIDAVGIEIGRLVKIDFSESVLYGMVLIE
;
A
#
# COMPACT_ATOMS: atom_id res chain seq x y z
N MET A 1 14.87 -4.47 -6.30
CA MET A 1 14.31 -4.41 -4.92
C MET A 1 14.70 -5.66 -4.12
N LYS A 2 14.83 -5.57 -2.79
CA LYS A 2 15.05 -6.73 -1.90
C LYS A 2 14.02 -6.75 -0.76
N VAL A 3 13.41 -7.90 -0.50
CA VAL A 3 12.63 -8.10 0.75
C VAL A 3 13.62 -8.20 1.92
N ILE A 4 13.55 -7.25 2.85
CA ILE A 4 14.39 -7.26 4.06
C ILE A 4 13.79 -8.22 5.08
N TRP A 5 12.49 -8.10 5.32
CA TRP A 5 11.73 -9.01 6.17
C TRP A 5 10.24 -8.99 5.85
N GLU A 6 9.58 -10.05 6.28
CA GLU A 6 8.14 -10.23 6.35
C GLU A 6 7.76 -10.48 7.80
N ARG A 7 6.72 -9.80 8.28
CA ARG A 7 6.23 -9.98 9.65
C ARG A 7 4.72 -9.92 9.67
N GLU A 8 4.11 -10.98 10.18
CA GLU A 8 2.68 -10.95 10.49
C GLU A 8 2.42 -10.20 11.80
N ILE A 9 1.40 -9.37 11.80
CA ILE A 9 0.95 -8.56 12.93
C ILE A 9 -0.55 -8.76 13.17
N PRO A 10 -1.03 -8.64 14.41
CA PRO A 10 -2.46 -8.49 14.69
C PRO A 10 -3.02 -7.25 13.99
N ALA A 11 -4.20 -7.36 13.39
CA ALA A 11 -4.86 -6.21 12.75
C ALA A 11 -5.31 -5.15 13.76
N GLU A 12 -5.53 -5.53 15.03
CA GLU A 12 -5.86 -4.61 16.12
C GLU A 12 -4.73 -3.60 16.45
N ASP A 13 -3.48 -3.92 16.09
CA ASP A 13 -2.35 -3.01 16.24
C ASP A 13 -2.33 -1.90 15.16
N ILE A 14 -3.13 -2.05 14.10
CA ILE A 14 -3.18 -1.11 12.97
C ILE A 14 -3.99 0.13 13.37
N VAL A 15 -3.28 1.23 13.57
CA VAL A 15 -3.89 2.54 13.83
C VAL A 15 -4.23 3.24 12.52
N VAL A 16 -5.52 3.50 12.28
CA VAL A 16 -6.00 4.31 11.15
C VAL A 16 -6.42 5.71 11.63
N SER A 17 -5.89 6.76 11.01
CA SER A 17 -6.15 8.15 11.37
C SER A 17 -6.10 9.07 10.14
N PRO A 18 -6.58 10.33 10.25
CA PRO A 18 -6.50 11.28 9.14
C PRO A 18 -5.07 11.76 8.84
N ARG A 19 -4.08 11.50 9.72
CA ARG A 19 -2.73 12.09 9.59
C ARG A 19 -2.03 11.71 8.29
N PRO A 20 -1.97 10.42 7.88
CA PRO A 20 -1.32 10.05 6.62
C PRO A 20 -2.06 10.62 5.40
N VAL A 21 -3.39 10.59 5.41
CA VAL A 21 -4.21 11.16 4.32
C VAL A 21 -4.02 12.67 4.18
N TRP A 22 -3.93 13.41 5.28
CA TRP A 22 -3.59 14.83 5.23
C TRP A 22 -2.18 15.07 4.71
N LYS A 23 -1.20 14.21 5.06
CA LYS A 23 0.13 14.29 4.47
C LYS A 23 0.09 14.03 2.96
N CYS A 24 -0.75 13.09 2.49
CA CYS A 24 -0.95 12.86 1.06
C CYS A 24 -1.40 14.11 0.29
N ARG A 25 -2.13 15.05 0.90
CA ARG A 25 -2.54 16.31 0.23
C ARG A 25 -1.37 17.21 -0.17
N SER A 26 -0.21 17.02 0.44
CA SER A 26 1.04 17.71 0.08
C SER A 26 1.93 16.89 -0.87
N CYS A 27 1.52 15.68 -1.25
CA CYS A 27 2.27 14.81 -2.15
C CYS A 27 2.05 15.23 -3.61
N PRO A 28 3.10 15.29 -4.46
CA PRO A 28 2.95 15.58 -5.90
C PRO A 28 2.01 14.62 -6.63
N MET A 29 1.83 13.41 -6.12
CA MET A 29 0.97 12.37 -6.68
C MET A 29 -0.48 12.39 -6.16
N TYR A 30 -0.85 13.35 -5.30
CA TYR A 30 -2.22 13.49 -4.80
C TYR A 30 -3.22 13.62 -5.98
N GLY A 31 -4.27 12.80 -5.98
CA GLY A 31 -5.26 12.75 -7.05
C GLY A 31 -4.78 12.23 -8.42
N ARG A 32 -3.49 11.89 -8.59
CA ARG A 32 -2.93 11.50 -9.91
C ARG A 32 -3.04 10.01 -10.25
N ARG A 33 -3.40 9.18 -9.28
CA ARG A 33 -3.51 7.72 -9.43
C ARG A 33 -4.82 7.25 -8.81
N PRO A 34 -5.43 6.17 -9.34
CA PRO A 34 -6.60 5.55 -8.70
C PRO A 34 -6.31 5.07 -7.26
N SER A 35 -5.05 4.73 -6.98
CA SER A 35 -4.58 4.32 -5.65
C SER A 35 -4.45 5.46 -4.62
N CYS A 36 -4.63 6.71 -5.03
CA CYS A 36 -4.38 7.90 -4.21
C CYS A 36 -5.69 8.58 -3.79
N PRO A 37 -5.73 9.25 -2.63
CA PRO A 37 -6.90 10.07 -2.29
C PRO A 37 -7.04 11.23 -3.31
N PRO A 38 -8.27 11.67 -3.61
CA PRO A 38 -9.54 11.25 -3.01
C PRO A 38 -10.18 9.99 -3.64
N HIS A 39 -9.47 9.26 -4.50
CA HIS A 39 -10.00 8.08 -5.19
C HIS A 39 -9.86 6.78 -4.40
N ALA A 40 -8.91 6.73 -3.46
CA ALA A 40 -8.84 5.68 -2.45
C ALA A 40 -9.96 5.85 -1.39
N PRO A 41 -10.36 4.78 -0.67
CA PRO A 41 -11.32 4.87 0.42
C PRO A 41 -10.96 5.97 1.44
N ASP A 42 -11.96 6.66 1.99
CA ASP A 42 -11.71 7.63 3.06
C ASP A 42 -11.16 6.90 4.30
N TRP A 43 -10.31 7.58 5.08
CA TRP A 43 -9.71 6.97 6.28
C TRP A 43 -10.76 6.49 7.30
N ARG A 44 -11.98 7.05 7.32
CA ARG A 44 -13.06 6.58 8.19
C ARG A 44 -13.62 5.24 7.70
N GLU A 45 -13.81 5.11 6.39
CA GLU A 45 -14.24 3.86 5.74
C GLU A 45 -13.15 2.80 5.88
N ALA A 46 -11.90 3.18 5.63
CA ALA A 46 -10.75 2.30 5.82
C ALA A 46 -10.60 1.83 7.28
N ARG A 47 -10.86 2.72 8.25
CA ARG A 47 -10.84 2.35 9.67
C ARG A 47 -11.90 1.31 9.99
N GLU A 48 -13.09 1.40 9.41
CA GLU A 48 -14.11 0.36 9.57
C GLU A 48 -13.68 -0.93 8.84
N TRP A 49 -13.25 -0.81 7.59
CA TRP A 49 -12.80 -1.91 6.74
C TRP A 49 -11.69 -2.75 7.39
N VAL A 50 -10.65 -2.11 7.96
CA VAL A 50 -9.52 -2.79 8.60
C VAL A 50 -9.96 -3.64 9.81
N ARG A 51 -11.06 -3.28 10.50
CA ARG A 51 -11.55 -4.03 11.68
C ARG A 51 -12.15 -5.39 11.34
N HIS A 52 -12.50 -5.61 10.07
CA HIS A 52 -12.99 -6.90 9.60
C HIS A 52 -11.86 -7.89 9.32
N PHE A 53 -10.60 -7.47 9.51
CA PHE A 53 -9.43 -8.34 9.47
C PHE A 53 -8.89 -8.60 10.87
N ARG A 54 -8.23 -9.74 11.04
CA ARG A 54 -7.60 -10.24 12.26
C ARG A 54 -6.09 -10.10 12.19
N ARG A 55 -5.50 -10.21 11.01
CA ARG A 55 -4.04 -10.18 10.81
C ARG A 55 -3.67 -9.30 9.62
N ALA A 56 -2.40 -8.94 9.55
CA ALA A 56 -1.81 -8.38 8.35
C ALA A 56 -0.37 -8.86 8.20
N LEU A 57 0.05 -9.12 6.96
CA LEU A 57 1.45 -9.32 6.60
C LEU A 57 2.06 -7.95 6.29
N LEU A 58 2.95 -7.47 7.16
CA LEU A 58 3.74 -6.28 6.92
C LEU A 58 5.08 -6.68 6.27
N VAL A 59 5.47 -5.96 5.22
CA VAL A 59 6.68 -6.25 4.45
C VAL A 59 7.56 -5.01 4.36
N LYS A 60 8.83 -5.16 4.70
CA LYS A 60 9.86 -4.13 4.53
C LYS A 60 10.71 -4.45 3.31
N PHE A 61 10.73 -3.53 2.35
CA PHE A 61 11.52 -3.63 1.13
C PHE A 61 12.70 -2.67 1.22
N GLY A 62 13.90 -3.16 0.94
CA GLY A 62 15.06 -2.33 0.64
C GLY A 62 15.03 -1.93 -0.83
N VAL A 63 15.19 -0.63 -1.08
CA VAL A 63 15.16 -0.06 -2.43
C VAL A 63 16.45 0.69 -2.72
N ASP A 64 16.84 0.64 -3.98
CA ASP A 64 17.93 1.43 -4.53
C ASP A 64 17.38 2.74 -5.13
N MET A 65 17.86 3.87 -4.65
CA MET A 65 17.36 5.20 -5.02
C MET A 65 17.63 5.54 -6.49
N ASP A 66 18.69 5.00 -7.10
CA ASP A 66 19.02 5.24 -8.52
C ASP A 66 18.02 4.54 -9.46
N ARG A 67 17.28 3.55 -8.95
CA ARG A 67 16.26 2.81 -9.69
C ARG A 67 14.94 2.72 -8.92
N PHE A 68 14.63 3.76 -8.15
CA PHE A 68 13.52 3.80 -7.21
C PHE A 68 12.18 3.37 -7.83
N GLU A 69 11.81 3.89 -9.00
CA GLU A 69 10.54 3.57 -9.66
C GLU A 69 10.43 2.08 -10.03
N ARG A 70 11.53 1.49 -10.51
CA ARG A 70 11.59 0.06 -10.80
C ARG A 70 11.45 -0.75 -9.51
N ASP A 71 12.21 -0.41 -8.48
CA ASP A 71 12.20 -1.13 -7.21
C ASP A 71 10.84 -1.05 -6.51
N LYS A 72 10.17 0.11 -6.59
CA LYS A 72 8.79 0.32 -6.13
C LYS A 72 7.79 -0.52 -6.90
N ARG A 73 7.94 -0.62 -8.24
CA ARG A 73 7.09 -1.46 -9.08
C ARG A 73 7.24 -2.93 -8.73
N GLU A 74 8.48 -3.39 -8.52
CA GLU A 74 8.77 -4.75 -8.06
C GLU A 74 8.13 -5.01 -6.68
N ALA A 75 8.16 -4.06 -5.74
CA ALA A 75 7.51 -4.19 -4.43
C ALA A 75 5.98 -4.29 -4.54
N ILE A 76 5.36 -3.49 -5.41
CA ILE A 76 3.91 -3.57 -5.68
C ILE A 76 3.54 -4.95 -6.25
N LEU A 77 4.28 -5.44 -7.24
CA LEU A 77 4.05 -6.76 -7.83
C LEU A 77 4.25 -7.89 -6.82
N TYR A 78 5.19 -7.72 -5.89
CA TYR A 78 5.38 -8.65 -4.77
C TYR A 78 4.14 -8.76 -3.90
N LEU A 79 3.56 -7.62 -3.51
CA LEU A 79 2.36 -7.58 -2.66
C LEU A 79 1.15 -8.20 -3.36
N LEU A 80 0.97 -7.94 -4.66
CA LEU A 80 -0.09 -8.57 -5.46
C LEU A 80 0.10 -10.08 -5.57
N LYS A 81 1.35 -10.56 -5.67
CA LYS A 81 1.66 -11.99 -5.63
C LYS A 81 1.29 -12.60 -4.28
N LYS A 82 1.62 -11.93 -3.16
CA LYS A 82 1.25 -12.35 -1.81
C LYS A 82 -0.26 -12.37 -1.59
N GLU A 83 -0.98 -11.35 -2.07
CA GLU A 83 -2.45 -11.31 -2.09
C GLU A 83 -3.02 -12.55 -2.80
N ALA A 84 -2.52 -12.87 -4.00
CA ALA A 84 -2.95 -14.05 -4.76
C ALA A 84 -2.53 -15.40 -4.13
N GLU A 85 -1.43 -15.44 -3.37
CA GLU A 85 -1.04 -16.61 -2.56
C GLU A 85 -2.05 -16.84 -1.43
N PHE A 86 -2.37 -15.80 -0.64
CA PHE A 86 -3.35 -15.91 0.43
C PHE A 86 -4.75 -16.25 -0.08
N PHE A 87 -5.16 -15.70 -1.21
CA PHE A 87 -6.43 -16.07 -1.83
C PHE A 87 -6.49 -17.58 -2.13
N ARG A 88 -5.41 -18.17 -2.67
CA ARG A 88 -5.32 -19.62 -2.94
C ARG A 88 -5.32 -20.48 -1.68
N GLU A 89 -4.91 -19.93 -0.54
CA GLU A 89 -5.00 -20.58 0.77
C GLU A 89 -6.40 -20.48 1.41
N GLY A 90 -7.38 -19.89 0.72
CA GLY A 90 -8.75 -19.73 1.21
C GLY A 90 -9.03 -18.40 1.92
N LYS A 91 -8.05 -17.48 1.97
CA LYS A 91 -8.23 -16.14 2.54
C LYS A 91 -8.83 -15.22 1.48
N MET A 92 -10.11 -15.41 1.19
CA MET A 92 -10.82 -14.82 0.04
C MET A 92 -10.78 -13.29 -0.03
N TYR A 93 -10.69 -12.63 1.13
CA TYR A 93 -10.70 -11.16 1.23
C TYR A 93 -9.32 -10.55 1.46
N ALA A 94 -8.25 -11.34 1.36
CA ALA A 94 -6.89 -10.82 1.50
C ALA A 94 -6.68 -9.63 0.54
N THR A 95 -6.18 -8.52 1.06
CA THR A 95 -6.07 -7.27 0.28
C THR A 95 -4.71 -6.61 0.46
N ALA A 96 -3.98 -6.40 -0.65
CA ALA A 96 -2.71 -5.69 -0.65
C ALA A 96 -2.89 -4.17 -0.51
N LEU A 97 -1.95 -3.53 0.17
CA LEU A 97 -1.80 -2.08 0.32
C LEU A 97 -0.39 -1.67 -0.09
N PHE A 98 -0.29 -0.73 -1.02
CA PHE A 98 0.97 -0.40 -1.67
C PHE A 98 1.87 0.54 -0.85
N PRO A 99 3.20 0.48 -1.07
CA PRO A 99 4.17 1.45 -0.56
C PRO A 99 4.12 2.75 -1.36
N GLY A 100 3.07 3.53 -1.16
CA GLY A 100 2.79 4.76 -1.91
C GLY A 100 2.02 4.53 -3.22
N SER A 101 2.02 5.55 -4.08
CA SER A 101 1.18 5.60 -5.29
C SER A 101 1.50 4.46 -6.28
N CYS A 102 0.49 3.95 -7.00
CA CYS A 102 0.68 2.95 -8.04
C CYS A 102 1.60 3.48 -9.17
N ASN A 103 2.55 2.64 -9.61
CA ASN A 103 3.42 2.91 -10.76
C ASN A 103 3.55 1.70 -11.70
N LEU A 104 2.52 0.84 -11.76
CA LEU A 104 2.52 -0.37 -12.60
C LEU A 104 2.63 -0.10 -14.10
N CYS A 105 2.22 1.08 -14.55
CA CYS A 105 2.40 1.56 -15.92
C CYS A 105 3.38 2.75 -15.93
N ASP A 106 4.15 2.88 -17.00
CA ASP A 106 5.03 4.03 -17.20
C ASP A 106 4.22 5.29 -17.55
N ASP A 107 3.20 5.14 -18.40
CA ASP A 107 2.22 6.18 -18.73
C ASP A 107 0.82 5.78 -18.21
N CYS A 108 0.32 6.53 -17.22
CA CYS A 108 -0.96 6.25 -16.60
C CYS A 108 -2.09 7.09 -17.23
N PRO A 109 -3.08 6.44 -17.89
CA PRO A 109 -4.18 7.15 -18.55
C PRO A 109 -5.07 7.92 -17.55
N PHE A 110 -5.10 7.51 -16.28
CA PHE A 110 -5.85 8.19 -15.23
C PHE A 110 -5.42 9.64 -15.01
N GLU A 111 -4.16 10.00 -15.28
CA GLU A 111 -3.71 11.40 -15.20
C GLU A 111 -4.37 12.30 -16.25
N ARG A 112 -4.89 11.73 -17.34
CA ARG A 112 -5.62 12.44 -18.39
C ARG A 112 -7.14 12.34 -18.24
N GLY A 113 -7.63 11.77 -17.14
CA GLY A 113 -9.06 11.56 -16.90
C GLY A 113 -9.63 10.31 -17.58
N GLU A 114 -8.79 9.44 -18.12
CA GLU A 114 -9.21 8.17 -18.71
C GLU A 114 -9.27 7.05 -17.64
N ALA A 115 -9.96 5.95 -17.94
CA ALA A 115 -10.05 4.80 -17.03
C ALA A 115 -8.69 4.10 -16.83
N CYS A 116 -8.50 3.46 -15.67
CA CYS A 116 -7.33 2.62 -15.42
C CYS A 116 -7.31 1.42 -16.38
N ARG A 117 -6.14 1.11 -16.97
CA ARG A 117 -5.94 -0.07 -17.83
C ARG A 117 -5.85 -1.40 -17.06
N MET A 118 -5.60 -1.35 -15.75
CA MET A 118 -5.40 -2.52 -14.89
C MET A 118 -6.21 -2.37 -13.58
N PRO A 119 -7.54 -2.19 -13.64
CA PRO A 119 -8.38 -1.98 -12.46
C PRO A 119 -8.31 -3.18 -11.48
N GLU A 120 -8.05 -4.38 -11.98
CA GLU A 120 -7.91 -5.61 -11.18
C GLU A 120 -6.62 -5.64 -10.34
N LYS A 121 -5.60 -4.87 -10.73
CA LYS A 121 -4.30 -4.83 -10.04
C LYS A 121 -4.14 -3.63 -9.12
N VAL A 122 -4.81 -2.51 -9.39
CA VAL A 122 -4.60 -1.31 -8.57
C VAL A 122 -5.15 -1.53 -7.16
N ARG A 123 -4.36 -1.14 -6.16
CA ARG A 123 -4.76 -1.09 -4.75
C ARG A 123 -4.39 0.28 -4.17
N PRO A 124 -5.08 0.75 -3.13
CA PRO A 124 -4.67 1.96 -2.45
C PRO A 124 -3.34 1.76 -1.72
N SER A 125 -2.65 2.86 -1.41
CA SER A 125 -1.45 2.81 -0.57
C SER A 125 -1.80 2.79 0.92
N ILE A 126 -0.86 2.35 1.77
CA ILE A 126 -0.99 2.41 3.24
C ILE A 126 -1.36 3.83 3.70
N ASP A 127 -0.65 4.85 3.20
CA ASP A 127 -0.91 6.25 3.56
C ASP A 127 -2.24 6.76 3.03
N ALA A 128 -2.67 6.29 1.85
CA ALA A 128 -3.89 6.74 1.19
C ALA A 128 -5.14 6.37 1.99
N VAL A 129 -5.10 5.24 2.72
CA VAL A 129 -6.20 4.77 3.59
C VAL A 129 -6.02 5.19 5.04
N GLY A 130 -4.95 5.92 5.38
CA GLY A 130 -4.75 6.51 6.69
C GLY A 130 -4.07 5.63 7.74
N ILE A 131 -3.40 4.54 7.36
CA ILE A 131 -2.67 3.68 8.31
C ILE A 131 -1.39 4.36 8.79
N GLU A 132 -1.20 4.49 10.10
CA GLU A 132 0.01 5.05 10.72
C GLU A 132 1.14 4.00 10.81
N ILE A 133 1.95 3.86 9.76
CA ILE A 133 3.05 2.88 9.71
C ILE A 133 4.04 3.03 10.88
N GLY A 134 4.27 4.26 11.36
CA GLY A 134 5.15 4.54 12.51
C GLY A 134 4.66 4.00 13.85
N ARG A 135 3.41 3.51 13.94
CA ARG A 135 2.91 2.76 15.12
C ARG A 135 3.30 1.28 15.09
N LEU A 136 3.57 0.74 13.91
CA LEU A 136 3.86 -0.67 13.69
C LEU A 136 5.36 -0.95 13.64
N VAL A 137 6.16 0.03 13.21
CA VAL A 137 7.62 -0.10 13.05
C VAL A 137 8.33 1.15 13.54
N LYS A 138 9.56 0.96 14.04
CA LYS A 138 10.50 2.06 14.23
C LYS A 138 11.08 2.44 12.87
N ILE A 139 10.79 3.65 12.40
CA ILE A 139 11.28 4.17 11.13
C ILE A 139 12.69 4.72 11.34
N ASP A 140 13.64 4.24 10.54
CA ASP A 140 14.98 4.82 10.40
C ASP A 140 15.05 5.60 9.09
N PHE A 141 15.13 6.92 9.20
CA PHE A 141 15.15 7.82 8.04
C PHE A 141 16.47 7.80 7.26
N SER A 142 17.50 7.11 7.75
CA SER A 142 18.74 6.87 7.00
C SER A 142 18.65 5.71 6.01
N GLU A 143 17.62 4.87 6.13
CA GLU A 143 17.42 3.72 5.25
C GLU A 143 16.56 4.08 4.02
N SER A 144 16.96 3.58 2.86
CA SER A 144 16.14 3.62 1.64
C SER A 144 15.20 2.42 1.61
N VAL A 145 14.04 2.56 2.24
CA VAL A 145 13.09 1.45 2.43
C VAL A 145 11.65 1.83 2.10
N LEU A 146 10.88 0.84 1.70
CA LEU A 146 9.45 0.93 1.46
C LEU A 146 8.71 -0.08 2.35
N TYR A 147 7.51 0.29 2.80
CA TYR A 147 6.65 -0.60 3.58
C TYR A 147 5.36 -0.88 2.81
N GLY A 148 5.09 -2.16 2.59
CA GLY A 148 3.84 -2.65 2.03
C GLY A 148 3.12 -3.56 3.02
N MET A 149 1.83 -3.78 2.81
CA MET A 149 1.03 -4.62 3.69
C MET A 149 0.07 -5.47 2.88
N VAL A 150 -0.29 -6.65 3.39
CA VAL A 150 -1.47 -7.40 2.95
C VAL A 150 -2.35 -7.65 4.16
N LEU A 151 -3.59 -7.13 4.15
CA LEU A 151 -4.60 -7.42 5.17
C LEU A 151 -5.08 -8.86 4.97
N ILE A 152 -5.23 -9.62 6.07
CA ILE A 152 -5.49 -11.06 6.06
C ILE A 152 -6.54 -11.42 7.13
N GLU A 153 -7.51 -12.24 6.71
CA GLU A 153 -8.59 -12.82 7.54
C GLU A 153 -9.39 -11.80 8.32
#